data_AF-A0A8H7M5C0-F1
#
_entry.id   AF-A0A8H7M5C0-F1
#
_cell.length_a   1.000
_cell.length_b   1.000
_cell.length_c   1.000
_cell.angle_alpha   90.00
_cell.angle_beta   90.00
_cell.angle_gamma   90.00
#
_symmetry.space_group_name_H-M   'P 1'
#
loop_
_entity.id
_entity.type
_entity.pdbx_description
1 polymer ?
#
loop_
_entity_poly.entity_id
_entity_poly.type
_entity_poly.pdbx_seq_one_letter_code
_entity_poly.pdbx_strand_id
1 'polypeptide(L)'
;MNTMPQSTCTKLLDYSKLPSQIRLPDIIGYTSKVFATRYNPNQLQAEAESYQWFDSYDIIPESKRQKFFGSGLGLMTSMCYPDAQFEDSEYTRFRALAIYDAGALDDVERMKLAIGLTMQVLQDPKVPTPKFRIAAALQRYDIQLAYGRAESH
;
A
#
# COMPACT_ATOMS: atom_id res chain seq x y z
N MET A 1 15.76 -31.16 0.50
CA MET A 1 14.45 -30.53 0.25
C MET A 1 13.58 -30.77 1.47
N ASN A 2 13.50 -29.79 2.38
CA ASN A 2 12.65 -29.91 3.57
C ASN A 2 11.24 -29.49 3.18
N THR A 3 10.33 -30.47 3.16
CA THR A 3 8.90 -30.24 3.10
C THR A 3 8.45 -29.60 4.41
N MET A 4 7.89 -28.38 4.34
CA MET A 4 7.19 -27.81 5.48
C MET A 4 6.01 -28.72 5.85
N PRO A 5 5.81 -29.06 7.14
CA PRO A 5 4.64 -29.81 7.55
C PRO A 5 3.41 -28.91 7.36
N GLN A 6 2.59 -29.23 6.36
CA GLN A 6 1.24 -28.65 6.23
C GLN A 6 0.51 -28.83 7.57
N SER A 7 0.07 -27.69 8.10
CA SER A 7 -0.23 -27.45 9.50
C SER A 7 -1.12 -28.52 10.16
N THR A 8 -0.85 -28.79 11.43
CA THR A 8 -1.64 -29.58 12.38
C THR A 8 -3.10 -29.10 12.55
N CYS A 9 -3.44 -27.92 12.06
CA CYS A 9 -4.76 -27.29 12.25
C CYS A 9 -5.87 -27.93 11.40
N THR A 10 -5.55 -28.42 10.21
CA THR A 10 -6.51 -29.05 9.28
C THR A 10 -7.08 -30.36 9.80
N LYS A 11 -6.43 -31.04 10.75
CA LYS A 11 -6.94 -32.29 11.35
C LYS A 11 -7.93 -32.06 12.50
N LEU A 12 -8.06 -30.82 12.98
CA LEU A 12 -8.92 -30.45 14.10
C LEU A 12 -10.27 -29.87 13.66
N LEU A 13 -10.45 -29.61 12.36
CA LEU A 13 -11.64 -28.98 11.81
C LEU A 13 -12.34 -29.95 10.86
N ASP A 14 -13.63 -30.14 11.10
CA ASP A 14 -14.50 -30.86 10.17
C ASP A 14 -15.01 -29.89 9.10
N TYR A 15 -14.25 -29.77 8.02
CA TYR A 15 -14.58 -28.89 6.89
C TYR A 15 -15.89 -29.29 6.17
N SER A 16 -16.40 -30.51 6.39
CA SER A 16 -17.72 -30.91 5.86
C SER A 16 -18.88 -30.20 6.55
N LYS A 17 -18.62 -29.61 7.73
CA LYS A 17 -19.59 -28.82 8.49
C LYS A 17 -19.49 -27.31 8.24
N LEU A 18 -18.54 -26.87 7.42
CA LEU A 18 -18.49 -25.45 7.05
C LEU A 18 -19.71 -25.12 6.18
N PRO A 19 -20.43 -24.03 6.47
CA PRO A 19 -21.53 -23.62 5.62
C PRO A 19 -21.01 -23.27 4.22
N SER A 20 -21.75 -23.65 3.19
CA SER A 20 -21.43 -23.32 1.79
C SER A 20 -21.47 -21.82 1.50
N GLN A 21 -22.09 -21.05 2.40
CA GLN A 21 -22.16 -19.60 2.34
C GLN A 21 -22.12 -19.01 3.75
N ILE A 22 -21.27 -18.01 3.95
CA ILE A 22 -21.27 -17.17 5.15
C ILE A 22 -21.89 -15.82 4.75
N ARG A 23 -22.89 -15.36 5.50
CA ARG A 23 -23.45 -14.01 5.35
C ARG A 23 -22.80 -13.10 6.38
N LEU A 24 -22.08 -12.10 5.91
CA LEU A 24 -21.57 -11.06 6.80
C LEU A 24 -22.74 -10.15 7.24
N PRO A 25 -22.83 -9.80 8.53
CA PRO A 25 -23.80 -8.81 8.99
C PRO A 25 -23.46 -7.44 8.39
N ASP A 26 -24.42 -6.53 8.40
CA ASP A 26 -24.20 -5.14 7.96
C ASP A 26 -23.36 -4.37 9.00
N ILE A 27 -22.05 -4.58 8.94
CA ILE A 27 -21.07 -3.94 9.82
C ILE A 27 -21.03 -2.43 9.55
N ILE A 28 -21.17 -2.01 8.30
CA ILE A 28 -21.10 -0.60 7.91
C ILE A 28 -22.31 0.17 8.46
N GLY A 29 -23.52 -0.35 8.26
CA GLY A 29 -24.75 0.26 8.79
C GLY A 29 -24.82 0.27 10.32
N TYR A 30 -24.16 -0.69 10.98
CA TYR A 30 -24.03 -0.68 12.44
C TYR A 30 -23.04 0.39 12.92
N THR A 31 -21.84 0.44 12.32
CA THR A 31 -20.75 1.32 12.76
C THR A 31 -21.01 2.79 12.43
N SER A 32 -21.70 3.10 11.32
CA SER A 32 -22.03 4.47 10.91
C SER A 32 -22.93 5.23 11.89
N LYS A 33 -23.62 4.52 12.80
CA LYS A 33 -24.41 5.12 13.88
C LYS A 33 -23.56 5.78 14.96
N VAL A 34 -22.30 5.36 15.09
CA VAL A 34 -21.38 5.80 16.13
C VAL A 34 -20.20 6.57 15.54
N PHE A 35 -19.69 6.11 14.40
CA PHE A 35 -18.54 6.71 13.72
C PHE A 35 -19.01 7.41 12.46
N ALA A 36 -18.83 8.73 12.41
CA ALA A 36 -19.08 9.49 11.20
C ALA A 36 -18.05 9.12 10.12
N THR A 37 -18.53 8.84 8.91
CA THR A 37 -17.66 8.68 7.75
C THR A 37 -17.01 10.02 7.41
N ARG A 38 -15.69 10.01 7.25
CA ARG A 38 -14.91 11.19 6.85
C ARG A 38 -13.98 10.78 5.72
N TYR A 39 -13.69 11.71 4.83
CA TYR A 39 -12.74 11.54 3.74
C TYR A 39 -12.00 12.85 3.50
N ASN A 40 -10.76 12.73 3.04
CA ASN A 40 -9.97 13.89 2.67
C ASN A 40 -10.60 14.61 1.47
N PRO A 41 -10.89 15.93 1.54
CA PRO A 41 -11.51 16.66 0.43
C PRO A 41 -10.65 16.68 -0.83
N ASN A 42 -9.34 16.48 -0.69
CA ASN A 42 -8.41 16.47 -1.80
C ASN A 42 -8.27 15.11 -2.49
N GLN A 43 -9.04 14.09 -2.11
CA GLN A 43 -8.90 12.71 -2.60
C GLN A 43 -8.71 12.64 -4.12
N LEU A 44 -9.58 13.30 -4.91
CA LEU A 44 -9.58 13.16 -6.37
C LEU A 44 -8.29 13.70 -7.01
N GLN A 45 -7.86 14.90 -6.60
CA GLN A 45 -6.59 15.47 -7.07
C GLN A 45 -5.44 14.56 -6.67
N ALA A 46 -5.48 14.13 -5.42
CA ALA A 46 -4.39 13.40 -4.85
C ALA A 46 -4.27 12.00 -5.48
N GLU A 47 -5.39 11.33 -5.77
CA GLU A 47 -5.44 10.08 -6.51
C GLU A 47 -4.84 10.24 -7.91
N ALA A 48 -5.20 11.29 -8.64
CA ALA A 48 -4.63 11.57 -9.96
C ALA A 48 -3.11 11.80 -9.92
N GLU A 49 -2.61 12.56 -8.94
CA GLU A 49 -1.17 12.79 -8.77
C GLU A 49 -0.43 11.51 -8.35
N SER A 50 -1.06 10.63 -7.57
CA SER A 50 -0.51 9.31 -7.25
C SER A 50 -0.28 8.52 -8.53
N TYR A 51 -1.24 8.56 -9.45
CA TYR A 51 -1.19 7.81 -10.70
C TYR A 51 -0.08 8.32 -11.60
N GLN A 52 0.01 9.64 -11.77
CA GLN A 52 1.12 10.25 -12.50
C GLN A 52 2.48 9.89 -11.90
N TRP A 53 2.57 9.88 -10.56
CA TRP A 53 3.79 9.48 -9.87
C TRP A 53 4.12 8.01 -10.15
N PHE A 54 3.18 7.08 -9.98
CA PHE A 54 3.40 5.66 -10.29
C PHE A 54 3.84 5.41 -11.74
N ASP A 55 3.24 6.15 -12.67
CA ASP A 55 3.51 6.06 -14.10
C ASP A 55 4.93 6.52 -14.43
N SER A 56 5.40 7.58 -13.78
CA SER A 56 6.76 8.11 -13.97
C SER A 56 7.87 7.12 -13.58
N TYR A 57 7.56 6.12 -12.76
CA TYR A 57 8.50 5.07 -12.32
C TYR A 57 8.19 3.68 -12.89
N ASP A 58 7.18 3.55 -13.76
CA ASP A 58 6.74 2.28 -14.34
C ASP A 58 6.51 1.21 -13.25
N ILE A 59 5.94 1.61 -12.10
CA ILE A 59 5.78 0.72 -10.94
C ILE A 59 4.72 -0.35 -11.22
N ILE A 60 3.64 0.03 -11.89
CA ILE A 60 2.48 -0.82 -12.11
C ILE A 60 2.45 -1.24 -13.58
N PRO A 61 2.61 -2.54 -13.88
CA PRO A 61 2.45 -3.04 -15.24
C PRO A 61 1.07 -2.70 -15.79
N GLU A 62 0.99 -2.34 -17.08
CA GLU A 62 -0.26 -1.99 -17.77
C GLU A 62 -1.38 -3.02 -17.51
N SER A 63 -1.04 -4.31 -17.56
CA SER A 63 -1.96 -5.43 -17.33
C SER A 63 -2.58 -5.48 -15.94
N LYS A 64 -1.96 -4.83 -14.94
CA LYS A 64 -2.44 -4.77 -13.55
C LYS A 64 -3.08 -3.43 -13.18
N ARG A 65 -2.97 -2.40 -14.03
CA ARG A 65 -3.45 -1.03 -13.74
C ARG A 65 -4.91 -0.97 -13.34
N GLN A 66 -5.80 -1.51 -14.18
CA GLN A 66 -7.24 -1.46 -13.94
C GLN A 66 -7.63 -2.10 -12.61
N LYS A 67 -7.00 -3.23 -12.28
CA LYS A 67 -7.22 -3.92 -10.99
C LYS A 67 -6.67 -3.11 -9.82
N PHE A 68 -5.50 -2.51 -9.97
CA PHE A 68 -4.90 -1.71 -8.92
C PHE A 68 -5.70 -0.43 -8.65
N PHE A 69 -6.06 0.33 -9.68
CA PHE A 69 -6.84 1.56 -9.51
C PHE A 69 -8.28 1.28 -9.07
N GLY A 70 -8.88 0.19 -9.56
CA GLY A 70 -10.21 -0.26 -9.13
C GLY A 70 -10.28 -0.83 -7.71
N SER A 71 -9.15 -1.01 -7.02
CA SER A 71 -9.12 -1.60 -5.67
C SER A 71 -9.54 -0.64 -4.56
N GLY A 72 -9.72 0.66 -4.86
CA GLY A 72 -10.20 1.65 -3.90
C GLY A 72 -9.15 2.10 -2.88
N LEU A 73 -7.86 1.83 -3.11
CA LEU A 73 -6.78 2.23 -2.20
C LEU A 73 -6.70 3.75 -1.98
N GLY A 74 -7.01 4.55 -3.01
CA GLY A 74 -7.10 6.01 -2.89
C GLY A 74 -8.19 6.47 -1.91
N LEU A 75 -9.38 5.87 -2.02
CA LEU A 75 -10.50 6.13 -1.11
C LEU A 75 -10.21 5.62 0.30
N MET A 76 -9.63 4.42 0.45
CA MET A 76 -9.20 3.92 1.75
C MET A 76 -8.23 4.89 2.42
N THR A 77 -7.24 5.39 1.68
CA THR A 77 -6.26 6.34 2.18
C THR A 77 -6.92 7.66 2.59
N SER A 78 -7.87 8.18 1.81
CA SER A 78 -8.58 9.42 2.16
C SER A 78 -9.45 9.27 3.41
N MET A 79 -9.99 8.08 3.67
CA MET A 79 -10.74 7.78 4.89
C MET A 79 -9.84 7.58 6.11
N CYS A 80 -8.63 7.05 5.94
CA CYS A 80 -7.65 6.92 7.03
C CYS A 80 -7.08 8.27 7.48
N TYR A 81 -6.93 9.22 6.54
CA TYR A 81 -6.33 10.54 6.78
C TYR A 81 -7.23 11.68 6.29
N PRO A 82 -8.43 11.84 6.90
CA PRO A 82 -9.42 12.78 6.41
C PRO A 82 -9.02 14.26 6.58
N ASP A 83 -8.10 14.53 7.51
CA ASP A 83 -7.63 15.89 7.85
C ASP A 83 -6.21 16.19 7.35
N ALA A 84 -5.56 15.22 6.70
CA ALA A 84 -4.20 15.41 6.20
C ALA A 84 -4.17 16.55 5.17
N GLN A 85 -3.18 17.43 5.33
CA GLN A 85 -2.92 18.45 4.34
C GLN A 85 -2.33 17.79 3.10
N PHE A 86 -2.54 18.44 1.95
CA PHE A 86 -2.08 17.90 0.67
C PHE A 86 -0.55 17.70 0.64
N GLU A 87 0.17 18.55 1.37
CA GLU A 87 1.63 18.57 1.49
C GLU A 87 2.16 17.55 2.50
N ASP A 88 1.29 16.83 3.22
CA ASP A 88 1.73 15.88 4.24
C ASP A 88 2.40 14.65 3.59
N SER A 89 3.69 14.52 3.86
CA SER A 89 4.53 13.40 3.44
C SER A 89 4.04 12.02 3.88
N GLU A 90 3.15 11.95 4.88
CA GLU A 90 2.54 10.71 5.39
C GLU A 90 1.42 10.22 4.48
N TYR A 91 0.60 11.15 3.97
CA TYR A 91 -0.45 10.87 3.00
C TYR A 91 0.15 10.35 1.68
N THR A 92 1.33 10.84 1.32
CA THR A 92 2.07 10.35 0.15
C THR A 92 2.77 9.01 0.40
N ARG A 93 3.34 8.78 1.58
CA ARG A 93 4.00 7.52 1.94
C ARG A 93 3.04 6.33 2.04
N PHE A 94 1.81 6.54 2.51
CA PHE A 94 0.81 5.46 2.58
C PHE A 94 0.41 4.94 1.18
N ARG A 95 0.38 5.81 0.16
CA ARG A 95 0.16 5.41 -1.25
C ARG A 95 1.20 4.41 -1.73
N ALA A 96 2.46 4.59 -1.32
CA ALA A 96 3.55 3.73 -1.72
C ALA A 96 3.51 2.36 -1.00
N LEU A 97 3.04 2.31 0.25
CA LEU A 97 2.87 1.06 0.98
C LEU A 97 1.72 0.20 0.42
N ALA A 98 0.66 0.84 -0.06
CA ALA A 98 -0.46 0.16 -0.72
C ALA A 98 -0.04 -0.64 -1.99
N ILE A 99 1.13 -0.35 -2.57
CA ILE A 99 1.67 -1.08 -3.73
C ILE A 99 2.17 -2.48 -3.36
N TYR A 100 2.69 -2.68 -2.13
CA TYR A 100 3.20 -4.00 -1.71
C TYR A 100 2.10 -5.06 -1.66
N ASP A 101 0.87 -4.63 -1.36
CA ASP A 101 -0.30 -5.50 -1.24
C ASP A 101 -0.91 -5.89 -2.59
N ALA A 102 -0.50 -5.24 -3.69
CA ALA A 102 -1.03 -5.48 -5.04
C ALA A 102 -0.51 -6.76 -5.73
N GLY A 103 0.10 -7.69 -4.98
CA GLY A 103 0.49 -9.01 -5.49
C GLY A 103 1.65 -8.93 -6.50
N ALA A 104 2.69 -8.16 -6.18
CA ALA A 104 3.94 -8.16 -6.94
C ALA A 104 4.93 -9.24 -6.49
N LEU A 105 4.73 -9.84 -5.31
CA LEU A 105 5.71 -10.71 -4.66
C LEU A 105 5.02 -11.94 -4.03
N ASP A 106 4.89 -13.01 -4.82
CA ASP A 106 4.29 -14.28 -4.38
C ASP A 106 5.26 -15.19 -3.59
N ASP A 107 6.45 -14.68 -3.27
CA ASP A 107 7.54 -15.42 -2.61
C ASP A 107 8.03 -14.67 -1.38
N VAL A 108 7.99 -15.36 -0.23
CA VAL A 108 8.35 -14.80 1.09
C VAL A 108 9.78 -14.28 1.12
N GLU A 109 10.72 -14.98 0.48
CA GLU A 109 12.12 -14.56 0.50
C GLU A 109 12.35 -13.31 -0.37
N ARG A 110 11.71 -13.24 -1.54
CA ARG A 110 11.68 -12.01 -2.35
C ARG A 110 11.00 -10.86 -1.62
N MET A 111 9.95 -11.12 -0.84
CA MET A 111 9.30 -10.11 -0.02
C MET A 111 10.24 -9.55 1.04
N LYS A 112 10.95 -10.41 1.78
CA LYS A 112 11.95 -9.97 2.77
C LYS A 112 13.04 -9.11 2.12
N LEU A 113 13.53 -9.52 0.94
CA LEU A 113 14.53 -8.75 0.22
C LEU A 113 13.99 -7.38 -0.23
N ALA A 114 12.78 -7.34 -0.79
CA ALA A 114 12.13 -6.10 -1.22
C ALA A 114 11.90 -5.13 -0.04
N ILE A 115 11.43 -5.64 1.09
CA ILE A 115 11.26 -4.86 2.32
C ILE A 115 12.62 -4.37 2.82
N GLY A 116 13.63 -5.24 2.88
CA GLY A 116 14.98 -4.87 3.34
C GLY A 116 15.60 -3.75 2.50
N LEU A 117 15.53 -3.86 1.17
CA LEU A 117 16.00 -2.82 0.25
C LEU A 117 15.25 -1.50 0.45
N THR A 118 13.95 -1.57 0.69
CA THR A 118 13.12 -0.38 0.90
C THR A 118 13.46 0.30 2.21
N MET A 119 13.58 -0.47 3.29
CA MET A 119 13.98 0.06 4.59
C MET A 119 15.39 0.67 4.55
N GLN A 120 16.31 0.05 3.82
CA GLN A 120 17.66 0.60 3.64
C GLN A 120 17.63 1.98 2.96
N VAL A 121 16.87 2.10 1.88
CA VAL A 121 16.70 3.37 1.15
C VAL A 121 16.03 4.45 2.01
N LEU A 122 15.04 4.09 2.81
CA LEU A 122 14.36 5.03 3.71
C LEU A 122 15.24 5.46 4.88
N GLN A 123 16.21 4.63 5.30
CA GLN A 123 17.15 4.97 6.36
C GLN A 123 18.30 5.85 5.85
N ASP A 124 18.82 5.54 4.66
CA ASP A 124 19.86 6.33 4.01
C ASP A 124 19.53 6.53 2.53
N PRO A 125 18.91 7.66 2.16
CA PRO A 125 18.56 7.92 0.77
C PRO A 125 19.79 8.17 -0.12
N LYS A 126 21.02 8.25 0.42
CA LYS A 126 22.25 8.43 -0.37
C LYS A 126 22.82 7.12 -0.92
N VAL A 127 22.24 5.97 -0.55
CA VAL A 127 22.64 4.66 -1.10
C VAL A 127 22.43 4.61 -2.63
N PRO A 128 23.14 3.72 -3.35
CA PRO A 128 22.91 3.56 -4.78
C PRO A 128 21.44 3.21 -5.10
N THR A 129 20.88 3.80 -6.15
CA THR A 129 19.47 3.60 -6.50
C THR A 129 19.17 2.14 -6.81
N PRO A 130 18.21 1.51 -6.11
CA PRO A 130 17.89 0.11 -6.31
C PRO A 130 17.21 -0.12 -7.65
N LYS A 131 17.41 -1.30 -8.24
CA LYS A 131 16.66 -1.73 -9.44
C LYS A 131 15.18 -2.01 -9.15
N PHE A 132 14.84 -2.22 -7.88
CA PHE A 132 13.47 -2.40 -7.45
C PHE A 132 12.74 -1.07 -7.48
N ARG A 133 11.83 -0.91 -8.45
CA ARG A 133 11.20 0.36 -8.83
C ARG A 133 10.48 1.06 -7.67
N ILE A 134 9.83 0.31 -6.79
CA ILE A 134 9.15 0.86 -5.61
C ILE A 134 10.15 1.53 -4.67
N ALA A 135 11.26 0.85 -4.35
CA ALA A 135 12.30 1.41 -3.50
C ALA A 135 12.99 2.61 -4.17
N ALA A 136 13.23 2.57 -5.48
CA ALA A 136 13.80 3.70 -6.21
C ALA A 136 12.89 4.94 -6.20
N ALA A 137 11.58 4.74 -6.36
CA ALA A 137 10.61 5.81 -6.31
C ALA A 137 10.53 6.44 -4.90
N LEU A 138 10.51 5.60 -3.86
CA LEU A 138 10.57 6.05 -2.46
C LEU A 138 11.85 6.84 -2.15
N GLN A 139 13.01 6.36 -2.62
CA GLN A 139 14.28 7.07 -2.46
C GLN A 139 14.20 8.50 -3.00
N ARG A 140 13.69 8.62 -4.22
CA ARG A 140 13.67 9.88 -4.96
C ARG A 140 12.67 10.86 -4.37
N TYR A 141 11.55 10.37 -3.85
CA TYR A 141 10.58 11.18 -3.12
C TYR A 141 11.19 11.77 -1.84
N ASP A 142 11.91 10.96 -1.05
CA ASP A 142 12.52 11.43 0.20
C ASP A 142 13.63 12.44 -0.05
N ILE A 143 14.43 12.23 -1.11
CA ILE A 143 15.41 13.21 -1.60
C ILE A 143 14.71 14.53 -1.98
N GLN A 144 13.62 14.47 -2.77
CA GLN A 144 12.87 15.68 -3.19
C GLN A 144 12.30 16.45 -1.99
N LEU A 145 11.77 15.75 -0.98
CA LEU A 145 11.29 16.37 0.26
C LEU A 145 12.42 17.00 1.09
N ALA A 146 13.62 16.41 1.08
CA ALA A 146 14.77 16.97 1.78
C ALA A 146 15.27 18.26 1.10
N TYR A 147 15.32 18.29 -0.24
CA TYR A 147 15.72 19.49 -0.99
C TYR A 147 14.66 20.60 -0.95
N GLY A 148 13.36 20.26 -1.08
CA GLY A 148 12.28 21.25 -0.98
C GLY A 148 12.19 21.97 0.37
N ARG A 149 12.59 21.28 1.45
CA ARG A 149 12.73 21.89 2.81
C ARG A 149 13.98 22.74 2.97
N ALA A 150 15.03 22.52 2.18
CA ALA A 150 16.25 23.31 2.25
C ALA A 150 16.14 24.65 1.52
N GLU A 151 15.24 24.76 0.54
CA GLU A 151 15.01 26.00 -0.24
C GLU A 151 13.94 26.91 0.37
N SER A 152 13.28 26.50 1.45
CA SER A 152 12.22 27.24 2.15
C SER A 152 12.67 27.88 3.47
N HIS A 153 13.98 27.95 3.72
CA HIS A 153 14.61 28.61 4.87
C HIS A 153 15.56 29.73 4.46
#